data_AF-A0A951TKY1-F1
#
_entry.id   AF-A0A951TKY1-F1
#
_cell.length_a   1.000
_cell.length_b   1.000
_cell.length_c   1.000
_cell.angle_alpha   90.00
_cell.angle_beta   90.00
_cell.angle_gamma   90.00
#
_symmetry.space_group_name_H-M   'P 1'
#
loop_
_entity.id
_entity.type
_entity.pdbx_description
1 polymer ?
#
loop_
_entity_poly.entity_id
_entity_poly.type
_entity_poly.pdbx_seq_one_letter_code
_entity_poly.pdbx_strand_id
1 'polypeptide(L)'
;MPFFQSNPRVVALMPHPDDIEILCAGTLLRLKESGAQIHLATMTAGDKGSATHPRQEIAAIRRAEAQNAAQILGAASYSCLEFSDLEITFDNESRRRVSEFLREIDPFLVFTTPPAD
;
A
#
# COMPACT_ATOMS: atom_id res chain seq x y z
N MET A 1 3.93 -16.08 -23.58
CA MET A 1 4.16 -14.70 -24.06
C MET A 1 4.14 -13.82 -22.82
N PRO A 2 5.24 -13.16 -22.41
CA PRO A 2 5.14 -12.15 -21.37
C PRO A 2 4.39 -10.95 -21.97
N PHE A 3 3.35 -10.50 -21.28
CA PHE A 3 2.46 -9.43 -21.75
C PHE A 3 3.14 -8.05 -21.81
N PHE A 4 4.39 -7.93 -21.35
CA PHE A 4 5.09 -6.66 -21.20
C PHE A 4 6.50 -6.72 -21.82
N GLN A 5 6.84 -5.66 -22.58
CA GLN A 5 8.17 -5.45 -23.16
C GLN A 5 9.20 -4.96 -22.12
N SER A 6 8.76 -4.61 -20.91
CA SER A 6 9.55 -4.17 -19.75
C SER A 6 8.99 -4.80 -18.46
N ASN A 7 9.72 -4.73 -17.34
CA ASN A 7 9.25 -5.16 -16.02
C ASN A 7 8.27 -4.09 -15.48
N PRO A 8 6.93 -4.22 -15.59
CA PRO A 8 6.04 -3.12 -15.23
C PRO A 8 6.06 -2.91 -13.72
N ARG A 9 6.06 -1.64 -13.29
CA ARG A 9 5.88 -1.27 -11.89
C ARG A 9 4.39 -1.25 -11.56
N VAL A 10 3.99 -2.04 -10.57
CA VAL A 10 2.61 -2.13 -10.09
C VAL A 10 2.58 -1.62 -8.67
N VAL A 11 1.69 -0.68 -8.38
CA VAL A 11 1.46 -0.15 -7.04
C VAL A 11 0.17 -0.72 -6.48
N ALA A 12 0.16 -1.15 -5.23
CA ALA A 12 -1.04 -1.28 -4.43
C ALA A 12 -1.02 -0.21 -3.33
N LEU A 13 -1.96 0.73 -3.40
CA LEU A 13 -2.12 1.81 -2.43
C LEU A 13 -3.47 1.65 -1.74
N MET A 14 -3.44 1.25 -0.47
CA MET A 14 -4.64 1.01 0.33
C MET A 14 -4.66 1.87 1.60
N PRO A 15 -5.84 2.07 2.24
CA PRO A 15 -5.92 2.91 3.44
C PRO A 15 -5.10 2.41 4.64
N HIS A 16 -5.18 1.12 4.97
CA HIS A 16 -4.65 0.57 6.23
C HIS A 16 -3.71 -0.64 6.05
N PRO A 17 -2.86 -0.93 7.05
CA PRO A 17 -2.05 -2.15 7.11
C PRO A 17 -2.88 -3.43 7.27
N ASP A 18 -3.31 -4.06 6.17
CA ASP A 18 -4.02 -5.36 6.06
C ASP A 18 -4.86 -5.40 4.78
N ASP A 19 -5.34 -4.24 4.33
CA ASP A 19 -6.19 -4.08 3.15
C ASP A 19 -5.56 -4.71 1.90
N ILE A 20 -4.24 -4.61 1.71
CA ILE A 20 -3.54 -5.17 0.55
C ILE A 20 -3.61 -6.71 0.60
N GLU A 21 -3.30 -7.28 1.76
CA GLU A 21 -3.31 -8.72 2.02
C GLU A 21 -4.70 -9.30 1.82
N ILE A 22 -5.72 -8.61 2.33
CA ILE A 22 -7.13 -9.02 2.26
C ILE A 22 -7.66 -8.94 0.82
N LEU A 23 -7.40 -7.83 0.12
CA LEU A 23 -8.13 -7.49 -1.10
C LEU A 23 -7.42 -7.94 -2.37
N CYS A 24 -6.08 -7.91 -2.42
CA CYS A 24 -5.39 -8.07 -3.70
C CYS A 24 -4.04 -8.82 -3.69
N ALA A 25 -3.53 -9.27 -2.54
CA ALA A 25 -2.23 -9.95 -2.47
C ALA A 25 -2.11 -11.17 -3.40
N GLY A 26 -3.16 -11.98 -3.53
CA GLY A 26 -3.16 -13.11 -4.47
C GLY A 26 -2.94 -12.67 -5.92
N THR A 27 -3.56 -11.57 -6.34
CA THR A 27 -3.37 -10.99 -7.69
C THR A 27 -1.97 -10.40 -7.85
N LEU A 28 -1.47 -9.68 -6.83
CA LEU A 28 -0.13 -9.10 -6.85
C LEU A 28 0.96 -10.18 -6.98
N LEU A 29 0.80 -11.32 -6.31
CA LEU A 29 1.71 -12.46 -6.45
C LEU A 29 1.73 -12.98 -7.89
N ARG A 30 0.57 -13.13 -8.54
CA ARG A 30 0.51 -13.58 -9.95
C ARG A 30 1.12 -12.57 -10.92
N LEU A 31 0.94 -11.27 -10.66
CA LEU A 31 1.59 -10.22 -11.45
C LEU A 31 3.11 -10.28 -11.28
N LYS A 32 3.60 -10.48 -10.05
CA LYS A 32 5.03 -10.66 -9.77
C LYS A 32 5.60 -11.89 -10.48
N GLU A 33 4.91 -13.03 -10.43
CA GLU A 33 5.29 -14.25 -11.17
C GLU A 33 5.36 -14.01 -12.69
N SER A 34 4.57 -13.05 -13.18
CA SER A 34 4.57 -12.62 -14.59
C SER A 34 5.63 -11.56 -14.92
N GLY A 35 6.49 -11.20 -13.96
CA GLY A 35 7.57 -10.22 -14.12
C GLY A 35 7.20 -8.80 -13.69
N ALA A 36 6.12 -8.56 -12.95
CA ALA A 36 5.87 -7.21 -12.41
C ALA A 36 6.78 -6.91 -11.20
N GLN A 37 7.24 -5.66 -11.10
CA GLN A 37 7.84 -5.13 -9.87
C GLN A 37 6.74 -4.55 -8.99
N ILE A 38 6.50 -5.18 -7.83
CA ILE A 38 5.40 -4.79 -6.94
C ILE A 38 5.89 -3.77 -5.91
N HIS A 39 5.16 -2.66 -5.77
CA HIS A 39 5.37 -1.64 -4.75
C HIS A 39 4.10 -1.51 -3.91
N LEU A 40 4.24 -1.53 -2.59
CA LEU A 40 3.12 -1.48 -1.66
C LEU A 40 3.13 -0.15 -0.91
N ALA A 41 1.96 0.43 -0.68
CA ALA A 41 1.83 1.54 0.22
C ALA A 41 0.51 1.55 0.96
N THR A 42 0.57 2.09 2.18
CA THR A 42 -0.60 2.39 3.00
C THR A 42 -0.74 3.88 3.19
N MET A 43 -1.97 4.39 3.25
CA MET A 43 -2.22 5.79 3.58
C MET A 43 -1.88 6.06 5.06
N THR A 44 -2.20 5.12 5.94
CA THR A 44 -2.02 5.25 7.39
C THR A 44 -1.21 4.09 7.96
N ALA A 45 -0.72 4.26 9.18
CA ALA A 45 -0.18 3.15 9.97
C ALA A 45 -1.26 2.41 10.78
N GLY A 46 -2.55 2.73 10.57
CA GLY A 46 -3.66 2.11 11.29
C GLY A 46 -3.66 2.42 12.78
N ASP A 47 -3.33 3.67 13.16
CA ASP A 47 -3.07 4.08 14.55
C ASP A 47 -4.33 4.10 15.44
N LYS A 48 -5.50 3.76 14.89
CA LYS A 48 -6.76 3.55 15.62
C LYS A 48 -7.29 2.10 15.51
N GLY A 49 -6.50 1.19 14.93
CA GLY A 49 -6.86 -0.21 14.73
C GLY A 49 -6.78 -1.10 15.97
N SER A 50 -6.82 -0.56 17.19
CA SER A 50 -6.80 -1.36 18.42
C SER A 50 -7.66 -0.74 19.52
N ALA A 51 -8.38 -1.61 20.24
CA ALA A 51 -9.12 -1.25 21.45
C ALA A 51 -8.26 -1.29 22.73
N THR A 52 -7.05 -1.85 22.67
CA THR A 52 -6.22 -2.15 23.85
C THR A 52 -4.85 -1.47 23.83
N HIS A 53 -4.30 -1.19 22.65
CA HIS A 53 -3.00 -0.53 22.51
C HIS A 53 -3.18 0.98 22.28
N PRO A 54 -2.35 1.84 22.90
CA PRO A 54 -2.26 3.25 22.57
C PRO A 54 -1.90 3.51 21.09
N ARG A 55 -2.32 4.65 20.55
CA ARG A 55 -2.14 5.01 19.11
C ARG A 55 -0.71 4.80 18.60
N GLN A 56 0.29 5.30 19.32
CA GLN A 56 1.69 5.18 18.92
C GLN A 56 2.18 3.72 18.90
N GLU A 57 1.73 2.91 19.86
CA GLU A 57 2.11 1.51 19.98
C GLU A 57 1.48 0.68 18.86
N ILE A 58 0.17 0.82 18.63
CA ILE A 58 -0.49 0.08 17.54
C ILE A 58 0.04 0.48 16.16
N ALA A 59 0.34 1.77 15.94
CA ALA A 59 0.96 2.22 14.70
C ALA A 59 2.34 1.58 14.45
N ALA A 60 3.15 1.42 15.51
CA ALA A 60 4.46 0.79 15.41
C ALA A 60 4.32 -0.71 15.09
N ILE A 61 3.42 -1.41 15.79
CA ILE A 61 3.12 -2.83 15.56
C ILE A 61 2.66 -3.05 14.12
N ARG A 62 1.61 -2.34 13.68
CA ARG A 62 1.02 -2.52 12.36
C ARG A 62 1.96 -2.13 11.22
N ARG A 63 2.85 -1.15 11.42
CA ARG A 63 3.90 -0.83 10.44
C ARG A 63 4.92 -1.96 10.30
N ALA A 64 5.32 -2.58 11.42
CA ALA A 64 6.21 -3.73 11.39
C ALA A 64 5.53 -4.95 10.72
N GLU A 65 4.24 -5.17 10.99
CA GLU A 65 3.45 -6.23 10.36
C GLU A 65 3.36 -6.03 8.84
N ALA A 66 2.99 -4.84 8.36
CA ALA A 66 2.94 -4.56 6.93
C ALA A 66 4.31 -4.62 6.24
N GLN A 67 5.39 -4.17 6.91
CA GLN A 67 6.74 -4.31 6.39
C GLN A 67 7.13 -5.80 6.22
N ASN A 68 6.75 -6.65 7.18
CA ASN A 68 6.97 -8.09 7.11
C ASN A 68 6.10 -8.74 6.01
N ALA A 69 4.83 -8.35 5.89
CA ALA A 69 3.95 -8.83 4.83
C ALA A 69 4.49 -8.47 3.43
N ALA A 70 5.00 -7.24 3.26
CA ALA A 70 5.67 -6.81 2.04
C ALA A 70 6.92 -7.64 1.72
N GLN A 71 7.71 -8.01 2.74
CA GLN A 71 8.87 -8.89 2.57
C GLN A 71 8.45 -10.30 2.15
N ILE A 72 7.39 -10.85 2.75
CA ILE A 72 6.83 -12.18 2.39
C ILE A 72 6.32 -12.18 0.94
N LEU A 73 5.61 -11.12 0.52
CA LEU A 73 5.18 -10.94 -0.87
C LEU A 73 6.39 -10.71 -1.81
N GLY A 74 7.55 -10.34 -1.23
CA GLY A 74 8.76 -9.91 -1.91
C GLY A 74 8.50 -8.72 -2.82
N ALA A 75 7.82 -7.71 -2.27
CA ALA A 75 7.67 -6.40 -2.88
C ALA A 75 9.03 -5.70 -2.99
N ALA A 76 9.18 -4.86 -4.01
CA ALA A 76 10.35 -4.02 -4.20
C ALA A 76 10.42 -2.88 -3.18
N SER A 77 9.28 -2.37 -2.73
CA SER A 77 9.22 -1.41 -1.62
C SER A 77 7.89 -1.49 -0.86
N TYR A 78 7.93 -1.01 0.38
CA TYR A 78 6.77 -0.68 1.19
C TYR A 78 6.93 0.76 1.71
N SER A 79 5.83 1.51 1.77
CA SER A 79 5.81 2.87 2.34
C SER A 79 4.50 3.15 3.06
N CYS A 80 4.55 3.90 4.15
CA CYS A 80 3.37 4.48 4.78
C CYS A 80 3.36 5.98 4.49
N LEU A 81 2.23 6.55 4.03
CA LEU A 81 2.11 7.98 3.76
C LEU A 81 1.81 8.82 5.01
N GLU A 82 1.78 8.18 6.18
CA GLU A 82 1.71 8.82 7.50
C GLU A 82 0.51 9.77 7.66
N PHE A 83 -0.66 9.36 7.15
CA PHE A 83 -1.93 9.96 7.56
C PHE A 83 -2.43 9.31 8.86
N SER A 84 -3.22 10.08 9.63
CA SER A 84 -3.92 9.55 10.79
C SER A 84 -5.10 8.68 10.33
N ASP A 85 -5.23 7.52 10.95
CA ASP A 85 -6.35 6.61 10.76
C ASP A 85 -7.69 7.29 11.06
N LEU A 86 -8.72 6.96 10.28
CA LEU A 86 -10.05 7.56 10.28
C LEU A 86 -10.11 9.09 10.05
N GLU A 87 -9.00 9.74 9.66
CA GLU A 87 -8.91 11.20 9.50
C GLU A 87 -8.44 11.63 8.10
N ILE A 88 -8.34 10.69 7.15
CA ILE A 88 -8.03 11.02 5.76
C ILE A 88 -9.21 11.77 5.15
N THR A 89 -8.93 12.92 4.54
CA THR A 89 -9.92 13.69 3.76
C THR A 89 -9.46 13.92 2.33
N PHE A 90 -10.41 14.22 1.45
CA PHE A 90 -10.13 14.60 0.07
C PHE A 90 -9.73 16.08 0.02
N ASP A 91 -8.44 16.35 0.12
CA ASP A 91 -7.87 17.69 0.17
C ASP A 91 -6.60 17.81 -0.69
N ASN A 92 -5.98 19.00 -0.69
CA ASN A 92 -4.76 19.24 -1.46
C ASN A 92 -3.55 18.47 -0.90
N GLU A 93 -3.53 18.22 0.41
CA GLU A 93 -2.41 17.60 1.09
C GLU A 93 -2.35 16.10 0.77
N SER A 94 -3.47 15.40 0.90
CA SER A 94 -3.61 13.98 0.56
C SER A 94 -3.28 13.72 -0.90
N ARG A 95 -3.84 14.52 -1.80
CA ARG A 95 -3.51 14.46 -3.24
C ARG A 95 -2.03 14.71 -3.51
N ARG A 96 -1.39 15.65 -2.82
CA ARG A 96 0.03 15.97 -3.02
C ARG A 96 0.91 14.79 -2.62
N ARG A 97 0.74 14.25 -1.40
CA ARG A 97 1.55 13.12 -0.91
C ARG A 97 1.38 11.88 -1.80
N VAL A 98 0.15 11.56 -2.20
CA VAL A 98 -0.12 10.44 -3.12
C VAL A 98 0.51 10.70 -4.48
N SER A 99 0.40 11.92 -5.03
CA SER A 99 1.01 12.25 -6.32
C SER A 99 2.55 12.20 -6.29
N GLU A 100 3.16 12.62 -5.19
CA GLU A 100 4.62 12.52 -4.99
C GLU A 100 5.06 11.06 -4.96
N PHE A 101 4.39 10.23 -4.15
CA PHE A 101 4.65 8.78 -4.09
C PHE A 101 4.49 8.10 -5.46
N LEU A 102 3.38 8.36 -6.16
CA LEU A 102 3.15 7.76 -7.47
C LEU A 102 4.17 8.23 -8.52
N ARG A 103 4.67 9.46 -8.44
CA ARG A 103 5.72 9.95 -9.37
C ARG A 103 7.09 9.35 -9.09
N GLU A 104 7.41 9.07 -7.83
CA GLU A 104 8.64 8.37 -7.47
C GLU A 104 8.65 6.95 -8.06
N ILE A 105 7.51 6.27 -8.00
CA ILE A 105 7.39 4.90 -8.52
C ILE A 105 7.09 4.85 -10.01
N ASP A 106 6.46 5.86 -10.61
CA ASP A 106 6.01 5.90 -12.01
C ASP A 106 5.34 4.56 -12.46
N PRO A 107 4.21 4.19 -11.82
CA PRO A 107 3.57 2.89 -11.99
C PRO A 107 2.78 2.79 -13.29
N PHE A 108 2.79 1.59 -13.87
CA PHE A 108 1.94 1.22 -15.01
C PHE A 108 0.50 0.92 -14.58
N LEU A 109 0.34 0.32 -13.40
CA LEU A 109 -0.96 -0.09 -12.85
C LEU A 109 -1.01 0.23 -11.36
N VAL A 110 -2.15 0.73 -10.91
CA VAL A 110 -2.44 1.03 -9.49
C VAL A 110 -3.67 0.24 -9.05
N PHE A 111 -3.52 -0.53 -7.98
CA PHE A 111 -4.63 -1.09 -7.20
C PHE A 111 -4.96 -0.13 -6.06
N THR A 112 -6.25 0.18 -5.89
CA THR A 112 -6.74 1.02 -4.79
C THR A 112 -8.19 0.66 -4.45
N THR A 113 -8.74 1.23 -3.39
CA THR A 113 -10.11 0.96 -2.94
C THR A 113 -11.14 1.57 -3.88
N PRO A 114 -12.33 0.97 -4.01
CA PRO A 114 -13.46 1.62 -4.68
C PRO A 114 -13.75 3.01 -4.10
N PRO A 115 -14.20 3.98 -4.91
CA PRO A 115 -14.52 5.34 -4.44
C PRO A 115 -15.85 5.40 -3.66
N ALA A 116 -16.59 4.30 -3.62
CA ALA A 116 -17.87 4.14 -2.94
C ALA A 116 -17.97 2.72 -2.37
N ASP A 117 -18.67 2.59 -1.26
CA ASP A 117 -18.97 1.31 -0.59
C ASP A 117 -19.90 0.41 -1.43
#